data_AF-A0A382GIJ3-F1
#
_entry.id   AF-A0A382GIJ3-F1
#
_cell.length_a   1.000
_cell.length_b   1.000
_cell.length_c   1.000
_cell.angle_alpha   90.00
_cell.angle_beta   90.00
_cell.angle_gamma   90.00
#
_symmetry.space_group_name_H-M   'P 1'
#
loop_
_entity.id
_entity.type
_entity.pdbx_description
1 polymer ?
#
loop_
_entity_poly.entity_id
_entity_poly.type
_entity_poly.pdbx_seq_one_letter_code
_entity_poly.pdbx_strand_id
1 'polypeptide(L)' 'VTKERLELLLEEKELVAKRKIKKGEKLTEENITTKRPGVGVDPIEYWELLGTTSNHDYEVDDLLKK' A
#
# COMPACT_ATOMS: atom_id res chain seq x y z
N VAL A 1 -8.02 22.19 19.38
CA VAL A 1 -6.98 21.46 18.63
C VAL A 1 -7.48 21.35 17.21
N THR A 2 -6.92 22.18 16.33
CA THR A 2 -7.48 22.55 15.03
C THR A 2 -7.43 21.43 14.01
N LYS A 3 -8.42 21.45 13.11
CA LYS A 3 -8.67 20.57 11.97
C LYS A 3 -7.46 20.34 11.05
N GLU A 4 -6.47 21.24 11.11
CA GLU A 4 -5.28 21.31 10.25
C GLU A 4 -4.31 20.12 10.41
N ARG A 5 -4.38 19.34 11.49
CA ARG A 5 -3.49 18.16 11.69
C ARG A 5 -3.94 16.93 10.88
N LEU A 6 -5.20 16.88 10.45
CA LEU A 6 -5.77 15.74 9.69
C LEU A 6 -5.52 15.88 8.18
N GLU A 7 -5.36 17.09 7.67
CA GLU A 7 -5.28 17.37 6.23
C GLU A 7 -3.93 16.97 5.64
N LEU A 8 -2.83 17.14 6.38
CA LEU A 8 -1.48 16.78 5.95
C LEU A 8 -1.20 15.26 5.94
N LEU A 9 -2.02 14.46 6.61
CA LEU A 9 -1.93 13.00 6.56
C LEU A 9 -2.64 12.44 5.32
N LEU A 10 -3.63 13.15 4.75
CA LEU A 10 -4.53 12.65 3.72
C LEU A 10 -3.94 12.64 2.31
N GLU A 11 -2.75 13.20 2.10
CA GLU A 11 -2.23 13.57 0.77
C GLU A 11 -1.23 12.59 0.13
N GLU A 12 -0.87 11.49 0.82
CA GLU A 12 -0.08 10.42 0.23
C GLU A 12 -1.03 9.39 -0.48
N LYS A 13 -0.56 8.48 -1.37
CA LYS A 13 -1.32 7.45 -2.13
C LYS A 13 -1.15 5.97 -1.64
N GLU A 14 -1.99 5.39 -0.80
CA GLU A 14 -1.72 4.11 -0.10
C GLU A 14 -1.71 2.92 -1.05
N LEU A 15 -0.58 2.23 -1.14
CA LEU A 15 -0.53 0.87 -1.66
C LEU A 15 -0.98 -0.08 -0.56
N VAL A 16 -2.10 -0.74 -0.82
CA VAL A 16 -2.69 -1.71 0.09
C VAL A 16 -2.80 -3.07 -0.57
N ALA A 17 -2.93 -4.09 0.26
CA ALA A 17 -3.19 -5.44 -0.19
C ALA A 17 -4.67 -5.56 -0.59
N LYS A 18 -4.91 -5.95 -1.85
CA LYS A 18 -6.25 -6.21 -2.40
C LYS A 18 -6.83 -7.53 -1.88
N ARG A 19 -5.96 -8.44 -1.47
CA ARG A 19 -6.28 -9.74 -0.87
C ARG A 19 -5.21 -10.11 0.15
N LYS A 20 -5.44 -11.17 0.91
CA LYS A 20 -4.42 -11.74 1.78
C LYS A 20 -3.17 -12.14 0.96
N ILE A 21 -2.01 -11.62 1.34
CA ILE A 21 -0.70 -11.92 0.75
C ILE A 21 0.14 -12.58 1.82
N LYS A 22 0.76 -13.72 1.51
CA LYS A 22 1.67 -14.35 2.48
C LYS A 22 3.10 -13.88 2.32
N LYS A 23 3.88 -13.98 3.40
CA LYS A 23 5.34 -13.87 3.33
C LYS A 23 5.86 -14.91 2.32
N GLY A 24 6.68 -14.46 1.39
CA GLY A 24 7.18 -15.28 0.29
C GLY A 24 6.30 -15.28 -0.96
N GLU A 25 5.11 -14.66 -0.93
CA GLU A 25 4.25 -14.52 -2.11
C GLU A 25 4.71 -13.34 -2.99
N LYS A 26 4.56 -13.49 -4.30
CA LYS A 26 4.92 -12.44 -5.26
C LYS A 26 3.86 -11.35 -5.29
N LEU A 27 4.25 -10.10 -5.20
CA LEU A 27 3.35 -8.96 -5.35
C LEU A 27 3.02 -8.77 -6.83
N THR A 28 1.73 -8.71 -7.16
CA THR A 28 1.18 -8.59 -8.51
C THR A 28 -0.02 -7.64 -8.51
N GLU A 29 -0.39 -7.13 -9.68
CA GLU A 29 -1.55 -6.20 -9.81
C GLU A 29 -2.88 -6.81 -9.34
N GLU A 30 -2.92 -8.14 -9.19
CA GLU A 30 -4.08 -8.87 -8.70
C GLU A 30 -4.18 -8.90 -7.17
N ASN A 31 -3.04 -8.76 -6.47
CA ASN A 31 -2.99 -8.85 -5.01
C ASN A 31 -2.61 -7.53 -4.31
N ILE A 32 -2.06 -6.55 -5.02
CA ILE A 32 -1.81 -5.19 -4.52
C ILE A 32 -2.63 -4.17 -5.29
N THR A 33 -3.05 -3.09 -4.64
CA THR A 33 -3.82 -2.03 -5.27
C THR A 33 -3.56 -0.69 -4.59
N THR A 34 -3.59 0.39 -5.36
CA THR A 34 -3.47 1.75 -4.82
C THR A 34 -4.86 2.30 -4.51
N LYS A 35 -5.09 2.74 -3.26
CA LYS A 35 -6.27 3.54 -2.93
C LYS A 35 -6.02 4.99 -3.40
N ARG A 36 -6.97 5.58 -4.12
CA ARG A 36 -6.94 7.01 -4.56
C ARG A 36 -7.51 7.93 -3.46
N PRO A 37 -7.14 9.23 -3.50
CA PRO A 37 -6.19 9.83 -2.56
C PRO A 37 -6.75 9.86 -1.12
N GLY A 38 -5.87 9.49 -0.20
CA GLY A 38 -6.16 9.34 1.22
C GLY A 38 -5.09 8.50 1.88
N VAL A 39 -3.89 9.08 2.02
CA VAL A 39 -2.61 8.55 2.59
C VAL A 39 -1.98 7.42 1.74
N GLY A 40 -0.62 7.34 1.57
CA GLY A 40 0.42 6.27 1.29
C GLY A 40 1.28 6.14 -0.02
N VAL A 41 1.86 4.95 -0.23
CA VAL A 41 2.92 4.61 -1.21
C VAL A 41 2.87 5.25 -2.63
N ASP A 42 3.95 5.95 -2.99
CA ASP A 42 4.10 6.61 -4.29
C ASP A 42 3.88 5.66 -5.50
N PRO A 43 3.31 6.14 -6.63
CA PRO A 43 3.08 5.32 -7.82
C PRO A 43 4.36 4.68 -8.37
N ILE A 44 5.51 5.29 -8.07
CA ILE A 44 6.83 4.76 -8.42
C ILE A 44 7.10 3.46 -7.66
N GLU A 45 6.81 3.43 -6.37
CA GLU A 45 7.00 2.25 -5.53
C GLU A 45 6.04 1.12 -5.88
N TYR A 46 4.83 1.41 -6.38
CA TYR A 46 3.94 0.38 -6.93
C TYR A 46 4.63 -0.43 -8.03
N TRP A 47 5.24 0.24 -9.01
CA TRP A 47 5.94 -0.42 -10.10
C TRP A 47 7.21 -1.13 -9.63
N GLU A 48 7.89 -0.61 -8.61
CA GLU A 48 9.05 -1.29 -8.02
C GLU A 48 8.66 -2.53 -7.20
N LEU A 49 7.53 -2.50 -6.50
CA LEU A 49 7.03 -3.61 -5.71
C LEU A 49 6.42 -4.71 -6.59
N LEU A 50 5.88 -4.36 -7.75
CA LEU A 50 5.38 -5.36 -8.70
C LEU A 50 6.46 -6.36 -9.09
N GLY A 51 6.18 -7.64 -8.84
CA GLY A 51 7.07 -8.75 -9.11
C GLY A 51 8.10 -9.02 -8.01
N THR A 52 8.15 -8.21 -6.96
CA THR A 52 8.94 -8.51 -5.75
C THR A 52 8.23 -9.54 -4.87
N THR A 53 8.99 -10.12 -3.95
CA THR A 53 8.48 -11.09 -2.98
C THR A 53 8.16 -10.38 -1.67
N SER A 54 6.97 -10.63 -1.13
CA SER A 54 6.56 -10.07 0.15
C SER A 54 7.43 -10.59 1.30
N ASN A 55 7.93 -9.68 2.13
CA ASN A 55 8.68 -10.03 3.34
C ASN A 55 7.77 -10.27 4.56
N HIS A 56 6.48 -9.96 4.43
CA HIS A 56 5.50 -10.01 5.50
C HIS A 56 4.18 -10.66 5.04
N ASP A 57 3.40 -11.17 5.98
CA ASP A 57 2.01 -11.50 5.72
C ASP A 57 1.18 -10.21 5.79
N TYR A 58 0.31 -10.00 4.80
CA TYR A 58 -0.61 -8.88 4.72
C TYR A 58 -2.04 -9.41 4.64
N GLU A 59 -2.95 -8.79 5.39
CA GLU A 59 -4.39 -9.00 5.23
C GLU A 59 -4.97 -8.02 4.19
N VAL A 60 -6.23 -8.23 3.82
CA VAL A 60 -6.95 -7.28 2.95
C VAL A 60 -6.91 -5.89 3.58
N ASP A 61 -6.65 -4.86 2.77
CA ASP A 61 -6.52 -3.46 3.16
C ASP A 61 -5.28 -3.10 3.99
N ASP A 62 -4.39 -4.06 4.28
CA ASP A 62 -3.11 -3.76 4.95
C ASP A 62 -2.19 -2.92 4.06
N LEU A 63 -1.47 -2.02 4.72
CA LEU A 63 -0.46 -1.16 4.12
C LEU A 63 0.77 -1.97 3.70
N LEU A 64 1.13 -1.88 2.43
CA LEU A 64 2.39 -2.43 1.98
C LEU A 64 3.54 -1.57 2.46
N LYS A 65 4.57 -2.24 2.97
CA LYS A 65 5.83 -1.63 3.37
C LYS A 65 6.96 -2.35 2.62
N LYS A 66 7.95 -1.58 2.20
CA LYS A 66 9.19 -2.08 1.59
C LYS A 66 10.03 -2.82 2.61
#